data_AF-A0A9E3JRF7-F1
#
_entry.id   AF-A0A9E3JRF7-F1
#
_cell.length_a   1.000
_cell.length_b   1.000
_cell.length_c   1.000
_cell.angle_alpha   90.00
_cell.angle_beta   90.00
_cell.angle_gamma   90.00
#
_symmetry.space_group_name_H-M   'P 1'
#
loop_
_entity.id
_entity.type
_entity.pdbx_description
1 polymer ?
#
loop_
_entity_poly.entity_id
_entity_poly.type
_entity_poly.pdbx_seq_one_letter_code
_entity_poly.pdbx_strand_id
1 'polypeptide(L)'
;MDSDLALRLLTDMLLSAAKLSAPLLLATLAVGLAISIVQVATQIQEMTLTFVPKLIVVIVVCLGLGNWMLSVAVDMARRMFEIAGGL
;
A
#
# COMPACT_ATOMS: atom_id res chain seq x y z
N MET A 1 -16.78 -15.57 22.34
CA MET A 1 -15.74 -14.88 21.57
C MET A 1 -14.85 -14.18 22.58
N ASP A 2 -13.72 -14.79 22.92
CA ASP A 2 -12.74 -14.18 23.82
C ASP A 2 -12.26 -12.86 23.23
N SER A 3 -12.34 -11.77 24.00
CA SER A 3 -11.94 -10.43 23.56
C SER A 3 -10.49 -10.39 23.05
N ASP A 4 -9.63 -11.29 23.54
CA ASP A 4 -8.25 -11.47 23.10
C ASP A 4 -8.14 -11.91 21.63
N LEU A 5 -9.02 -12.80 21.17
CA LEU A 5 -9.04 -13.29 19.79
C LEU A 5 -9.45 -12.17 18.83
N ALA A 6 -10.48 -11.39 19.20
CA ALA A 6 -10.92 -10.25 18.39
C ALA A 6 -9.80 -9.20 18.23
N LEU A 7 -9.05 -8.92 19.30
CA LEU A 7 -7.95 -7.96 19.30
C LEU A 7 -6.77 -8.44 18.45
N ARG A 8 -6.43 -9.73 18.52
CA ARG A 8 -5.40 -10.36 17.67
C ARG A 8 -5.78 -10.30 16.19
N LEU A 9 -7.03 -10.65 15.84
CA LEU A 9 -7.52 -10.59 14.47
C LEU A 9 -7.43 -9.18 13.89
N LEU A 10 -7.89 -8.18 14.65
CA LEU A 10 -7.78 -6.78 14.25
C LEU A 10 -6.33 -6.36 14.00
N THR A 11 -5.42 -6.77 14.87
CA THR A 11 -4.00 -6.44 14.74
C THR A 11 -3.39 -7.07 13.49
N ASP A 12 -3.66 -8.35 13.24
CA ASP A 12 -3.15 -9.06 12.06
C ASP A 12 -3.70 -8.50 10.74
N MET A 13 -4.99 -8.15 10.72
CA MET A 13 -5.63 -7.48 9.58
C MET A 13 -4.93 -6.14 9.29
N LEU A 14 -4.74 -5.32 10.31
CA LEU A 14 -4.20 -3.99 10.17
C LEU A 14 -2.73 -4.03 9.74
N LEU A 15 -1.94 -4.96 10.29
CA LEU A 15 -0.56 -5.18 9.88
C LEU A 15 -0.46 -5.67 8.43
N SER A 16 -1.38 -6.52 7.98
CA SER A 16 -1.35 -7.02 6.60
C SER A 16 -1.80 -5.95 5.60
N ALA A 17 -2.80 -5.14 5.94
CA ALA A 17 -3.20 -3.98 5.16
C ALA A 17 -2.05 -2.94 5.07
N ALA A 18 -1.33 -2.72 6.17
CA ALA A 18 -0.15 -1.87 6.19
C ALA A 18 0.97 -2.43 5.29
N LYS A 19 1.26 -3.74 5.36
CA LYS A 19 2.25 -4.41 4.49
C LYS A 19 1.87 -4.31 3.01
N LEU A 20 0.59 -4.49 2.69
CA LEU A 20 0.08 -4.40 1.32
C LEU A 20 0.24 -2.99 0.73
N SER A 21 -0.07 -1.96 1.52
CA SER A 21 0.00 -0.56 1.08
C SER A 21 1.41 0.04 1.16
N ALA A 22 2.30 -0.50 2.00
CA ALA A 22 3.65 0.01 2.24
C ALA A 22 4.48 0.30 0.97
N PRO A 23 4.66 -0.64 0.02
CA PRO A 23 5.51 -0.37 -1.15
C PRO A 23 4.96 0.75 -2.02
N LEU A 24 3.63 0.83 -2.16
CA LEU A 24 2.98 1.87 -2.96
C LEU A 24 3.11 3.24 -2.28
N LEU A 25 2.89 3.28 -0.95
CA LEU A 25 3.03 4.51 -0.17
C LEU A 25 4.46 5.03 -0.21
N LEU A 26 5.46 4.18 0.05
CA LEU A 26 6.86 4.58 0.09
C LEU A 26 7.35 5.09 -1.28
N ALA A 27 6.98 4.41 -2.36
CA ALA A 27 7.38 4.83 -3.70
C ALA A 27 6.72 6.16 -4.11
N THR A 28 5.42 6.31 -3.87
CA THR A 28 4.70 7.55 -4.18
C THR A 28 5.12 8.72 -3.30
N LEU A 29 5.46 8.46 -2.04
CA LEU A 29 6.01 9.46 -1.12
C LEU A 29 7.39 9.95 -1.59
N ALA A 30 8.31 9.04 -1.92
CA ALA A 30 9.66 9.39 -2.37
C ALA A 30 9.61 10.26 -3.65
N VAL A 31 8.81 9.85 -4.63
CA VAL A 31 8.67 10.61 -5.88
C VAL A 31 7.91 11.91 -5.68
N GLY A 32 6.84 11.90 -4.86
CA GLY A 32 6.10 13.10 -4.53
C GLY A 32 6.97 14.16 -3.85
N LEU A 33 7.86 13.73 -2.95
CA LEU A 33 8.83 14.60 -2.30
C LEU A 33 9.84 15.17 -3.31
N ALA A 34 10.42 14.31 -4.15
CA ALA A 34 11.38 14.74 -5.18
C ALA A 34 10.77 15.79 -6.12
N ILE A 35 9.53 15.58 -6.57
CA ILE A 35 8.82 16.52 -7.43
C ILE A 35 8.50 17.81 -6.68
N SER A 36 8.08 17.73 -5.42
CA SER A 36 7.79 18.92 -4.61
C SER A 36 9.01 19.84 -4.49
N ILE A 37 10.22 19.28 -4.35
CA ILE A 37 11.47 20.05 -4.32
C ILE A 37 11.71 20.73 -5.67
N VAL A 38 11.55 20.01 -6.78
CA VAL A 38 11.73 20.58 -8.14
C VAL A 38 10.73 21.70 -8.39
N GLN A 39 9.46 21.51 -8.01
CA GLN A 39 8.42 22.53 -8.18
C GLN A 39 8.73 23.81 -7.41
N VAL A 40 9.25 23.69 -6.19
CA VAL A 40 9.65 24.84 -5.38
C VAL A 40 10.90 25.51 -5.97
N ALA A 41 11.89 24.72 -6.41
CA ALA A 41 13.14 25.24 -6.97
C ALA A 41 12.95 25.99 -8.30
N THR A 42 12.01 25.55 -9.15
CA THR A 42 11.76 26.18 -10.46
C THR A 42 10.53 27.09 -10.48
N GLN A 43 9.82 27.23 -9.36
CA GLN A 43 8.56 27.98 -9.24
C GLN A 43 7.43 27.53 -10.20
N ILE A 44 7.49 26.29 -10.70
CA ILE A 44 6.44 25.73 -11.59
C ILE A 44 5.43 24.95 -10.74
N GLN A 45 4.26 25.55 -10.51
CA GLN A 45 3.16 24.96 -9.73
C GLN A 45 2.03 24.40 -10.60
N GLU A 46 2.38 23.74 -11.70
CA GLU A 46 1.42 23.11 -12.59
C GLU A 46 0.90 21.79 -12.00
N MET A 47 -0.42 21.67 -11.80
CA MET A 47 -1.03 20.48 -11.18
C MET A 47 -0.73 19.19 -11.97
N THR A 48 -0.69 19.26 -13.30
CA THR A 48 -0.43 18.12 -14.20
C THR A 48 0.96 17.52 -14.00
N LEU A 49 1.96 18.34 -13.66
CA LEU A 49 3.36 17.91 -13.49
C LEU A 49 3.56 17.06 -12.24
N THR A 50 2.68 17.21 -11.23
CA THR A 50 2.68 16.34 -10.05
C THR A 50 1.96 15.01 -10.27
N PHE A 51 0.98 14.99 -11.16
CA PHE A 51 0.06 13.87 -11.32
C PHE A 51 0.65 12.78 -12.21
N VAL A 52 1.19 13.16 -13.38
CA VAL A 52 1.69 12.20 -14.37
C VAL A 52 2.84 11.34 -13.83
N PRO A 53 3.90 11.90 -13.22
CA PRO A 53 5.00 11.07 -12.72
C PRO A 53 4.57 10.14 -11.58
N LYS A 54 3.67 10.59 -10.69
CA LYS A 54 3.12 9.75 -9.62
C LYS A 54 2.37 8.54 -10.17
N LEU A 55 1.56 8.73 -11.21
CA LEU A 55 0.86 7.63 -11.87
C LEU A 55 1.82 6.61 -12.48
N ILE A 56 2.86 7.07 -13.17
CA ILE A 56 3.88 6.18 -13.77
C ILE A 56 4.51 5.32 -12.67
N VAL A 57 4.85 5.91 -11.53
CA VAL A 57 5.43 5.18 -10.39
C VAL A 57 4.45 4.15 -9.83
N VAL A 58 3.18 4.50 -9.64
CA VAL A 58 2.14 3.55 -9.20
C VAL A 58 2.06 2.36 -10.15
N ILE A 59 2.07 2.60 -11.46
CA ILE A 59 2.02 1.53 -12.47
C ILE A 59 3.27 0.65 -12.36
N VAL A 60 4.47 1.23 -12.31
CA VAL A 60 5.73 0.47 -12.22
C VAL A 60 5.78 -0.38 -10.96
N VAL A 61 5.36 0.17 -9.82
CA VAL A 61 5.28 -0.55 -8.54
C VAL A 61 4.27 -1.67 -8.61
N CYS A 62 3.07 -1.43 -9.16
CA CYS A 62 2.07 -2.47 -9.35
C CYS A 62 2.54 -3.57 -10.30
N LEU A 63 3.29 -3.26 -11.35
CA LEU A 63 3.81 -4.27 -12.27
C LEU A 63 4.93 -5.10 -11.63
N GLY A 64 5.84 -4.47 -10.87
CA GLY A 64 6.96 -5.15 -10.24
C GLY A 64 6.61 -5.91 -8.96
N LEU A 65 5.73 -5.34 -8.13
CA LEU A 65 5.35 -5.85 -6.81
C LEU A 65 3.91 -6.38 -6.75
N GLY A 66 3.14 -6.29 -7.84
CA GLY A 66 1.74 -6.73 -7.87
C GLY A 66 1.54 -8.19 -7.50
N ASN A 67 2.42 -9.09 -7.95
CA ASN A 67 2.36 -10.50 -7.58
C ASN A 67 2.52 -10.72 -6.06
N TRP A 68 3.47 -10.00 -5.45
CA TRP A 68 3.70 -10.05 -4.00
C TRP A 68 2.52 -9.45 -3.23
N MET A 69 2.01 -8.31 -3.68
CA MET A 69 0.83 -7.67 -3.10
C MET A 69 -0.40 -8.60 -3.15
N LEU A 70 -0.58 -9.31 -4.26
CA LEU A 70 -1.65 -10.29 -4.40
C LEU A 70 -1.48 -11.47 -3.45
N SER A 71 -0.27 -12.00 -3.29
CA SER A 71 0.04 -13.04 -2.29
C SER A 71 -0.37 -12.61 -0.89
N VAL A 72 0.02 -11.40 -0.47
CA VAL A 72 -0.31 -10.87 0.87
C VAL A 72 -1.84 -10.76 1.06
N ALA A 73 -2.56 -10.29 0.05
CA ALA A 73 -4.02 -10.18 0.11
C ALA A 73 -4.70 -11.55 0.18
N VAL A 74 -4.24 -12.52 -0.60
CA VAL A 74 -4.77 -13.89 -0.62
C VAL A 74 -4.46 -14.61 0.70
N ASP A 75 -3.27 -14.46 1.26
CA ASP A 75 -2.89 -15.06 2.54
C ASP A 75 -3.75 -14.53 3.69
N MET A 76 -4.04 -13.21 3.69
CA MET A 76 -4.97 -12.62 4.64
C MET A 76 -6.39 -13.18 4.47
N ALA A 77 -6.88 -13.29 3.23
CA ALA A 77 -8.18 -13.87 2.96
C ALA A 77 -8.27 -15.34 3.42
N ARG A 78 -7.24 -16.15 3.16
CA ARG A 78 -7.21 -17.56 3.59
C ARG A 78 -7.28 -17.70 5.11
N ARG A 79 -6.47 -16.93 5.85
CA ARG A 79 -6.51 -16.93 7.32
C ARG A 79 -7.89 -16.57 7.87
N MET A 80 -8.57 -15.63 7.21
CA MET A 80 -9.95 -15.27 7.55
C MET A 80 -10.93 -16.42 7.36
N PHE A 81 -10.83 -17.12 6.23
CA PHE A 81 -11.70 -18.26 5.94
C PHE A 81 -11.43 -19.47 6.86
N GLU A 82 -10.18 -19.75 7.22
CA GLU A 82 -9.81 -20.81 8.17
C GLU A 82 -10.47 -20.54 9.54
N ILE A 83 -10.29 -19.33 10.07
CA ILE A 83 -10.83 -18.93 11.37
C ILE A 83 -12.37 -18.94 11.36
N ALA A 84 -13.00 -18.52 10.26
CA ALA A 84 -14.46 -18.53 10.13
C ALA A 84 -15.04 -19.94 9.90
N GLY A 85 -14.31 -20.82 9.22
CA GLY A 85 -14.75 -22.18 8.88
C GLY A 85 -14.59 -23.20 10.01
N GLY A 86 -13.84 -22.89 11.07
CA GLY A 86 -13.60 -23.81 12.19
C GLY A 86 -12.77 -25.05 11.81
N LEU A 87 -11.96 -24.95 10.75
CA LEU A 87 -10.91 -25.91 10.36
C LEU A 87 -9.55 -25.36 10.77
#